data_AF-A0A662I2C6-F1
#
_entry.id   AF-A0A662I2C6-F1
#
_cell.length_a   1.000
_cell.length_b   1.000
_cell.length_c   1.000
_cell.angle_alpha   90.00
_cell.angle_beta   90.00
_cell.angle_gamma   90.00
#
_symmetry.space_group_name_H-M   'P 1'
#
loop_
_entity.id
_entity.type
_entity.pdbx_description
1 polymer ?
#
loop_
_entity_poly.entity_id
_entity_poly.type
_entity_poly.pdbx_seq_one_letter_code
_entity_poly.pdbx_strand_id
1 'polypeptide(L)' 'MRRVVRFSEPSFRIENVVASVTLDQRLDLELIASRVPNAEYNPEHPEA' A
#
# COMPACT_ATOMS: atom_id res chain seq x y z
N MET A 1 -2.33 -4.30 52.99
CA MET A 1 -1.78 -5.26 52.01
C MET A 1 -2.09 -4.72 50.61
N ARG A 2 -1.08 -4.34 49.81
CA ARG A 2 -1.29 -3.77 48.47
C ARG A 2 -1.00 -4.84 47.41
N ARG A 3 -1.98 -5.14 46.54
CA ARG A 3 -1.84 -6.10 45.45
C ARG A 3 -1.14 -5.41 44.27
N VAL A 4 0.05 -5.86 43.92
CA VAL A 4 0.76 -5.42 42.71
C VAL A 4 0.20 -6.21 41.53
N VAL A 5 -0.50 -5.54 40.62
CA VAL A 5 -0.96 -6.13 39.36
C VAL A 5 0.11 -5.84 38.31
N ARG A 6 0.72 -6.88 37.74
CA ARG A 6 1.60 -6.71 36.56
C ARG A 6 0.71 -6.70 35.32
N PHE A 7 0.82 -5.64 34.53
CA PHE A 7 0.25 -5.60 33.18
C PHE A 7 1.29 -6.18 32.22
N SER A 8 0.87 -7.09 31.34
CA SER A 8 1.71 -7.60 30.25
C SER A 8 1.94 -6.51 29.20
N GLU A 9 3.08 -6.54 28.54
CA GLU A 9 3.37 -5.63 27.43
C GLU A 9 2.37 -5.86 26.28
N PRO A 10 1.81 -4.79 25.69
CA PRO A 10 0.89 -4.93 24.57
C PRO A 10 1.63 -5.45 23.33
N SER A 11 1.04 -6.44 22.65
CA SER A 11 1.53 -6.95 21.36
C SER A 11 0.74 -6.37 20.20
N PHE A 12 1.42 -5.99 19.12
CA PHE A 12 0.79 -5.48 17.91
C PHE A 12 1.19 -6.30 16.69
N ARG A 13 0.28 -6.42 15.72
CA ARG A 13 0.53 -6.99 14.39
C ARG A 13 0.18 -5.95 13.34
N ILE A 14 1.11 -5.71 12.42
CA ILE A 14 0.86 -4.81 11.29
C ILE A 14 0.16 -5.62 10.21
N GLU A 15 -1.06 -5.20 9.86
CA GLU A 15 -1.88 -5.88 8.85
C GLU A 15 -1.66 -5.31 7.45
N ASN A 16 -1.37 -4.01 7.35
CA ASN A 16 -1.15 -3.33 6.08
C ASN A 16 -0.29 -2.07 6.26
N VAL A 17 0.45 -1.71 5.21
CA VAL A 17 1.19 -0.44 5.11
C VAL A 17 0.88 0.18 3.75
N VAL A 18 0.53 1.47 3.74
CA VAL A 18 0.31 2.28 2.55
C VAL A 18 1.35 3.39 2.52
N ALA A 19 1.94 3.64 1.35
CA ALA A 19 2.91 4.71 1.15
C ALA A 19 2.62 5.46 -0.16
N SER A 20 2.99 6.74 -0.20
CA SER A 20 2.96 7.58 -1.40
C SER A 20 4.38 7.87 -1.87
N VAL A 21 4.59 7.88 -3.18
CA VAL A 21 5.90 8.12 -3.80
C VAL A 21 5.75 9.09 -4.96
N THR A 22 6.76 9.95 -5.13
CA THR A 22 6.93 10.80 -6.32
C THR A 22 8.18 10.34 -7.05
N LEU A 23 8.06 10.02 -8.34
CA LEU A 23 9.16 9.53 -9.18
C LEU A 23 9.89 10.65 -9.97
N ASP A 24 9.40 11.88 -9.88
CA ASP A 24 9.93 13.10 -10.53
C ASP A 24 10.32 12.91 -12.02
N GLN A 25 9.51 12.13 -12.75
CA GLN A 25 9.71 11.86 -14.16
C GLN A 25 8.38 11.63 -14.88
N ARG A 26 8.39 11.82 -16.21
CA ARG A 26 7.25 11.42 -17.04
C ARG A 26 7.23 9.91 -17.20
N LEU A 27 6.03 9.34 -17.17
CA LEU A 27 5.81 7.91 -17.33
C LEU A 27 5.02 7.65 -18.60
N ASP A 28 5.46 6.64 -19.35
CA ASP A 28 4.74 6.09 -20.49
C ASP A 28 3.85 4.94 -20.00
N LEU A 29 2.55 5.19 -19.87
CA LEU A 29 1.61 4.24 -19.29
C LEU A 29 1.34 3.04 -20.21
N GLU A 30 1.39 3.23 -21.54
CA GLU A 30 1.26 2.12 -22.50
C GLU A 30 2.46 1.18 -22.39
N LEU A 31 3.68 1.75 -22.32
CA LEU A 31 4.89 0.97 -22.15
C LEU A 31 4.89 0.20 -20.82
N ILE A 32 4.49 0.86 -19.73
CA ILE A 32 4.39 0.23 -18.41
C ILE A 32 3.39 -0.92 -18.43
N ALA A 33 2.18 -0.71 -18.98
CA ALA A 33 1.17 -1.74 -19.10
C ALA A 33 1.68 -2.97 -19.87
N SER A 34 2.48 -2.76 -20.93
CA SER A 34 3.04 -3.86 -21.73
C SER A 34 4.15 -4.65 -21.02
N ARG A 35 4.81 -4.08 -20.00
CA ARG A 35 6.03 -4.64 -19.38
C ARG A 35 5.84 -5.09 -17.93
N VAL A 36 4.89 -4.51 -17.21
CA VAL A 36 4.67 -4.81 -15.80
C VAL A 36 3.65 -5.94 -15.66
N PRO A 37 4.02 -7.09 -15.04
CA PRO A 37 3.10 -8.19 -14.86
C PRO A 37 1.88 -7.77 -14.04
N ASN A 38 0.69 -8.21 -14.48
CA ASN A 38 -0.60 -7.92 -13.85
C ASN A 38 -0.97 -6.42 -13.79
N ALA A 39 -0.28 -5.55 -14.52
CA ALA A 39 -0.71 -4.17 -14.68
C ALA A 39 -1.94 -4.11 -15.60
N GLU A 40 -2.95 -3.37 -15.16
CA GLU A 40 -4.15 -3.09 -15.96
C GLU A 40 -4.16 -1.61 -16.32
N TYR A 41 -4.37 -1.32 -17.61
CA TYR A 41 -4.47 0.04 -18.13
C TYR A 41 -5.56 0.10 -19.19
N ASN A 42 -6.56 0.94 -18.98
CA ASN A 42 -7.68 1.10 -19.91
C ASN A 42 -8.02 2.60 -20.06
N PRO A 43 -7.39 3.30 -21.02
CA PRO A 43 -7.55 4.75 -21.17
C PRO A 43 -8.94 5.17 -21.65
N GLU A 44 -9.66 4.27 -22.31
CA GLU A 44 -10.99 4.52 -22.89
C GLU A 44 -12.12 4.16 -21.94
N HIS A 45 -11.83 3.58 -20.75
CA HIS A 45 -12.87 3.20 -19.82
C HIS A 45 -13.57 4.45 -19.28
N PRO A 46 -14.84 4.72 -19.67
CA PRO A 46 -15.62 5.71 -18.97
C PRO A 46 -16.00 5.04 -17.65
N GLU A 47 -15.57 5.61 -16.54
CA GLU A 47 -16.07 5.20 -15.23
C GLU A 47 -17.61 5.19 -15.27
N ALA A 48 -18.21 4.08 -14.85
CA ALA A 48 -19.65 3.97 -14.60
C ALA A 48 -19.97 4.43 -13.18
#